data_AF-A0A3K8YFQ5-F1
#
_entry.id   AF-A0A3K8YFQ5-F1
#
_cell.length_a   1.000
_cell.length_b   1.000
_cell.length_c   1.000
_cell.angle_alpha   90.00
_cell.angle_beta   90.00
_cell.angle_gamma   90.00
#
_symmetry.space_group_name_H-M   'P 1'
#
loop_
_entity.id
_entity.type
_entity.pdbx_description
1 polymer ?
#
loop_
_entity_poly.entity_id
_entity_poly.type
_entity_poly.pdbx_seq_one_letter_code
_entity_poly.pdbx_strand_id
1 'polypeptide(L)'
;TSISDKVFTSKFISYAFDTLENKVTIENSDGNKDVLIYNSKGNLYSIERGNKGMEIESTFYDSSNNIKLKVITDYTQDGTLLYETCYKYEYDLQGRQLTTKISPHAATGDILIEEKVYDDYEMSSYAKVPGVAYKKQYYSLWGDIIKTEDYDVTDNLLHFEEYKYDGYARIIHFSSGDLIKKYTYDEFDRVTSVYTNEGDSTTTYEYASFTTHDLMEKIFVDGKIVGSRKFDSLGRIISESIPSFAEKTYIYEGASHLPSTVNHGSNNISYINNNHLDKPLKVTYADGKICSLIY
;
A
#
# COMPACT_ATOMS: atom_id res chain seq x y z
N THR A 1 -4.10 -4.24 -50.04
CA THR A 1 -4.38 -3.93 -48.62
C THR A 1 -3.77 -5.02 -47.78
N SER A 2 -2.53 -4.82 -47.33
CA SER A 2 -1.82 -5.78 -46.48
C SER A 2 -2.33 -5.64 -45.04
N ILE A 3 -3.03 -6.66 -44.56
CA ILE A 3 -3.39 -6.83 -43.16
C ILE A 3 -2.11 -7.28 -42.46
N SER A 4 -1.55 -6.44 -41.58
CA SER A 4 -0.59 -6.92 -40.60
C SER A 4 -1.39 -7.35 -39.37
N ASP A 5 -1.43 -8.65 -39.10
CA ASP A 5 -1.88 -9.17 -37.83
C ASP A 5 -1.05 -8.51 -36.72
N LYS A 6 -1.67 -7.62 -35.95
CA LYS A 6 -1.11 -7.20 -34.67
C LYS A 6 -1.16 -8.43 -33.77
N VAL A 7 -0.03 -9.10 -33.62
CA VAL A 7 0.18 -10.11 -32.60
C VAL A 7 -0.09 -9.44 -31.26
N PHE A 8 -1.22 -9.74 -30.64
CA PHE A 8 -1.44 -9.42 -29.23
C PHE A 8 -0.45 -10.28 -28.44
N THR A 9 0.66 -9.68 -28.01
CA THR A 9 1.52 -10.32 -27.03
C THR A 9 0.76 -10.36 -25.71
N SER A 10 0.19 -11.52 -25.38
CA SER A 10 -0.40 -11.75 -24.07
C SER A 10 0.67 -11.50 -23.01
N LYS A 11 0.42 -10.56 -22.10
CA LYS A 11 1.27 -10.42 -20.91
C LYS A 11 0.99 -11.60 -19.98
N PHE A 12 2.04 -12.30 -19.58
CA PHE A 12 1.97 -13.44 -18.66
C PHE A 12 3.16 -13.39 -17.70
N ILE A 13 3.04 -14.11 -16.59
CA ILE A 13 4.14 -14.42 -15.68
C ILE A 13 4.20 -15.94 -15.55
N SER A 14 5.36 -16.53 -15.78
CA SER A 14 5.61 -17.95 -15.57
C SER A 14 6.44 -18.16 -14.30
N TYR A 15 6.23 -19.31 -13.66
CA TYR A 15 6.96 -19.73 -12.47
C TYR A 15 7.56 -21.11 -12.68
N ALA A 16 8.79 -21.32 -12.22
CA ALA A 16 9.34 -22.65 -12.04
C ALA A 16 9.51 -22.93 -10.54
N PHE A 17 9.38 -24.20 -10.15
CA PHE A 17 9.48 -24.64 -8.77
C PHE A 17 10.55 -25.73 -8.62
N ASP A 18 11.19 -25.80 -7.45
CA ASP A 18 12.06 -26.93 -7.09
C ASP A 18 11.25 -28.14 -6.61
N THR A 19 11.94 -29.20 -6.18
CA THR A 19 11.30 -30.44 -5.67
C THR A 19 10.61 -30.27 -4.32
N LEU A 20 10.78 -29.13 -3.66
CA LEU A 20 10.13 -28.76 -2.40
C LEU A 20 9.01 -27.73 -2.63
N GLU A 21 8.64 -27.49 -3.89
CA GLU A 21 7.62 -26.51 -4.31
C GLU A 21 8.00 -25.06 -3.98
N ASN A 22 9.28 -24.76 -3.74
CA ASN A 22 9.75 -23.39 -3.65
C ASN A 22 9.87 -22.81 -5.06
N LYS A 23 9.46 -21.56 -5.24
CA LYS A 23 9.57 -20.85 -6.51
C LYS A 23 11.02 -20.50 -6.80
N VAL A 24 11.60 -21.05 -7.87
CA VAL A 24 13.02 -20.84 -8.26
C VAL A 24 13.21 -19.92 -9.45
N THR A 25 12.14 -19.63 -10.21
CA THR A 25 12.20 -18.68 -11.32
C THR A 25 10.89 -17.94 -11.45
N ILE A 26 10.98 -16.64 -11.76
CA ILE A 26 9.87 -15.78 -12.16
C ILE A 26 10.24 -15.17 -13.51
N GLU A 27 9.42 -15.34 -14.54
CA GLU A 27 9.69 -14.75 -15.85
C GLU A 27 8.46 -14.05 -16.40
N ASN A 28 8.63 -12.83 -16.91
CA ASN A 28 7.55 -12.06 -17.53
C ASN A 28 7.44 -12.34 -19.05
N SER A 29 6.38 -11.86 -19.69
CA SER A 29 6.17 -12.00 -21.14
C SER A 29 7.24 -11.36 -22.04
N ASP A 30 8.05 -10.45 -21.48
CA ASP A 30 9.15 -9.80 -22.19
C ASP A 30 10.46 -10.60 -22.05
N GLY A 31 10.40 -11.76 -21.38
CA GLY A 31 11.54 -12.64 -21.12
C GLY A 31 12.45 -12.16 -20.02
N ASN A 32 12.06 -11.15 -19.22
CA ASN A 32 12.82 -10.75 -18.02
C ASN A 32 12.61 -11.79 -16.93
N LYS A 33 13.73 -12.29 -16.40
CA LYS A 33 13.75 -13.40 -15.47
C LYS A 33 14.41 -13.04 -14.14
N ASP A 34 13.79 -13.43 -13.04
CA ASP A 34 14.40 -13.50 -11.72
C ASP A 34 14.66 -14.96 -11.34
N VAL A 35 15.83 -15.22 -10.74
CA VAL A 35 16.22 -16.55 -10.25
C VAL A 35 16.30 -16.50 -8.73
N LEU A 36 15.57 -17.38 -8.06
CA LEU A 36 15.53 -17.50 -6.61
C LEU A 36 16.27 -18.77 -6.18
N ILE A 37 17.23 -18.60 -5.28
CA ILE A 37 18.10 -19.67 -4.79
C ILE A 37 17.85 -19.84 -3.30
N TYR A 38 17.58 -21.06 -2.86
CA TYR A 38 17.31 -21.38 -1.46
C TYR A 38 18.46 -22.19 -0.86
N ASN A 39 18.66 -22.03 0.45
CA ASN A 39 19.57 -22.88 1.19
C ASN A 39 18.93 -24.25 1.51
N SER A 40 19.69 -25.16 2.10
CA SER A 40 19.20 -26.52 2.46
C SER A 40 18.11 -26.55 3.53
N LYS A 41 17.84 -25.43 4.21
CA LYS A 41 16.72 -25.27 5.16
C LYS A 41 15.47 -24.69 4.50
N GLY A 42 15.52 -24.37 3.20
CA GLY A 42 14.42 -23.75 2.47
C GLY A 42 14.32 -22.22 2.64
N ASN A 43 15.30 -21.56 3.27
CA ASN A 43 15.29 -20.10 3.30
C ASN A 43 15.85 -19.54 2.00
N LEU A 44 15.29 -18.41 1.55
CA LEU A 44 15.80 -17.68 0.40
C LEU A 44 17.21 -17.16 0.68
N TYR A 45 18.18 -17.66 -0.08
CA TYR A 45 19.59 -17.35 0.04
C TYR A 45 20.02 -16.29 -0.98
N SER A 46 19.48 -16.33 -2.21
CA SER A 46 19.82 -15.32 -3.21
C SER A 46 18.68 -15.07 -4.19
N ILE A 47 18.61 -13.83 -4.69
CA ILE A 47 17.75 -13.41 -5.80
C ILE A 47 18.65 -12.75 -6.83
N GLU A 48 18.67 -13.30 -8.04
CA GLU A 48 19.33 -12.69 -9.20
C GLU A 48 18.25 -12.07 -10.07
N ARG A 49 18.30 -10.75 -10.29
CA ARG A 49 17.28 -10.00 -11.01
C ARG A 49 17.73 -9.67 -12.45
N GLY A 50 16.85 -9.97 -13.40
CA GLY A 50 17.06 -9.74 -14.82
C GLY A 50 17.88 -10.82 -15.55
N ASN A 51 17.92 -10.73 -16.88
CA ASN A 51 18.38 -11.80 -17.78
C ASN A 51 19.86 -12.20 -17.69
N LYS A 52 20.64 -11.50 -16.87
CA LYS A 52 22.05 -11.80 -16.55
C LYS A 52 22.44 -11.45 -15.09
N GLY A 53 21.47 -11.34 -14.17
CA GLY A 53 21.76 -10.95 -12.79
C GLY A 53 22.39 -9.56 -12.68
N MET A 54 21.70 -8.53 -13.18
CA MET A 54 22.20 -7.16 -13.07
C MET A 54 22.22 -6.74 -11.60
N GLU A 55 21.20 -7.12 -10.84
CA GLU A 55 21.20 -6.99 -9.38
C GLU A 55 21.17 -8.38 -8.74
N ILE A 56 22.07 -8.62 -7.80
CA ILE A 56 22.12 -9.83 -6.99
C ILE A 56 21.92 -9.44 -5.54
N GLU A 57 20.87 -9.99 -4.94
CA GLU A 57 20.62 -9.94 -3.51
C GLU A 57 21.04 -11.27 -2.89
N SER A 58 21.88 -11.25 -1.87
CA SER A 58 22.30 -12.42 -1.09
C SER A 58 21.92 -12.23 0.38
N THR A 59 21.30 -13.24 0.98
CA THR A 59 20.82 -13.23 2.37
C THR A 59 21.41 -14.39 3.15
N PHE A 60 22.03 -14.08 4.28
CA PHE A 60 22.67 -15.02 5.17
C PHE A 60 21.98 -14.99 6.53
N TYR A 61 21.78 -16.17 7.11
CA TYR A 61 21.03 -16.34 8.35
C TYR A 61 21.95 -16.77 9.49
N ASP A 62 21.60 -16.41 10.72
CA ASP A 62 22.22 -16.95 11.93
C ASP A 62 21.73 -18.37 12.27
N SER A 63 22.21 -18.93 13.38
CA SER A 63 21.80 -20.26 13.85
C SER A 63 20.32 -20.36 14.24
N SER A 64 19.73 -19.24 14.64
CA SER A 64 18.33 -19.09 15.05
C SER A 64 17.41 -18.76 13.87
N ASN A 65 17.94 -18.76 12.65
CA ASN A 65 17.24 -18.48 11.40
C ASN A 65 16.86 -17.00 11.19
N ASN A 66 17.46 -16.07 11.93
CA ASN A 66 17.31 -14.64 11.68
C ASN A 66 18.27 -14.17 10.58
N ILE A 67 17.93 -13.12 9.85
CA ILE A 67 18.81 -12.56 8.81
C ILE A 67 20.00 -11.88 9.47
N LYS A 68 21.21 -12.41 9.31
CA LYS A 68 22.45 -11.84 9.87
C LYS A 68 23.12 -10.83 8.94
N LEU A 69 23.07 -11.10 7.64
CA LEU A 69 23.72 -10.28 6.62
C LEU A 69 22.87 -10.33 5.35
N LYS A 70 22.64 -9.18 4.73
CA LYS A 70 22.12 -9.05 3.38
C LYS A 70 23.09 -8.23 2.55
N VAL A 71 23.42 -8.69 1.35
CA VAL A 71 24.30 -8.01 0.40
C VAL A 71 23.52 -7.78 -0.88
N ILE A 72 23.43 -6.55 -1.33
CA ILE A 72 22.89 -6.20 -2.65
C ILE A 72 24.04 -5.72 -3.50
N THR A 73 24.22 -6.32 -4.66
CA THR A 73 25.28 -6.02 -5.62
C THR A 73 24.63 -5.71 -6.96
N ASP A 74 25.01 -4.60 -7.59
CA ASP A 74 24.54 -4.24 -8.92
C ASP A 74 25.71 -4.18 -9.90
N TYR A 75 25.47 -4.66 -11.11
CA TYR A 75 26.44 -4.84 -12.16
C TYR A 75 25.92 -4.22 -13.46
N THR A 76 26.83 -3.61 -14.22
CA THR A 76 26.58 -3.30 -15.63
C THR A 76 26.40 -4.59 -16.44
N GLN A 77 25.82 -4.47 -17.65
CA GLN A 77 25.61 -5.61 -18.55
C GLN A 77 26.89 -6.35 -18.96
N ASP A 78 28.06 -5.70 -18.87
CA ASP A 78 29.37 -6.30 -19.13
C ASP A 78 30.01 -6.96 -17.89
N GLY A 79 29.31 -6.95 -16.75
CA GLY A 79 29.73 -7.59 -15.50
C GLY A 79 30.58 -6.70 -14.58
N THR A 80 30.71 -5.41 -14.87
CA THR A 80 31.41 -4.46 -14.00
C THR A 80 30.54 -4.13 -12.78
N LEU A 81 31.09 -4.27 -11.57
CA LEU A 81 30.40 -3.90 -10.34
C LEU A 81 30.14 -2.39 -10.31
N LEU A 82 28.87 -1.99 -10.22
CA LEU A 82 28.43 -0.60 -10.08
C LEU A 82 28.41 -0.18 -8.61
N TYR A 83 27.74 -0.97 -7.76
CA TYR A 83 27.66 -0.74 -6.33
C TYR A 83 27.45 -2.04 -5.57
N GLU A 84 27.88 -2.06 -4.31
CA GLU A 84 27.55 -3.11 -3.34
C GLU A 84 27.04 -2.44 -2.07
N THR A 85 25.95 -2.92 -1.48
CA THR A 85 25.45 -2.47 -0.20
C THR A 85 25.28 -3.66 0.74
N CYS A 86 25.96 -3.61 1.88
CA CYS A 86 25.87 -4.62 2.93
C CYS A 86 24.98 -4.11 4.08
N TYR A 87 24.06 -4.96 4.53
CA TYR A 87 23.22 -4.77 5.70
C TYR A 87 23.55 -5.85 6.72
N LYS A 88 24.11 -5.48 7.88
CA LYS A 88 24.38 -6.42 8.98
C LYS A 88 23.38 -6.20 10.10
N TYR A 89 22.87 -7.29 10.64
CA TYR A 89 21.88 -7.27 11.72
C TYR A 89 22.39 -8.05 12.92
N GLU A 90 22.10 -7.52 14.10
CA GLU A 90 22.32 -8.19 15.38
C GLU A 90 20.98 -8.25 16.14
N TYR A 91 20.81 -9.27 16.96
CA TYR A 91 19.57 -9.56 17.67
C TYR A 91 19.84 -9.82 19.15
N ASP A 92 18.84 -9.58 20.00
CA ASP A 92 18.86 -10.00 21.40
C ASP A 92 18.52 -11.50 21.54
N LEU A 93 18.50 -11.99 22.78
CA LEU A 93 18.19 -13.39 23.08
C LEU A 93 16.73 -13.78 22.76
N GLN A 94 15.83 -12.80 22.62
CA GLN A 94 14.44 -12.99 22.22
C GLN A 94 14.26 -12.93 20.70
N GLY A 95 15.32 -12.68 19.93
CA GLY A 95 15.28 -12.56 18.48
C GLY A 95 14.83 -11.18 17.98
N ARG A 96 14.80 -10.16 18.84
CA ARG A 96 14.49 -8.77 18.44
C ARG A 96 15.74 -8.09 17.91
N GLN A 97 15.61 -7.37 16.80
CA GLN A 97 16.73 -6.71 16.14
C GLN A 97 17.26 -5.54 16.98
N LEU A 98 18.56 -5.58 17.31
CA LEU A 98 19.29 -4.57 18.07
C LEU A 98 20.02 -3.57 17.18
N THR A 99 20.58 -3.99 16.05
CA THR A 99 21.34 -3.08 15.19
C THR A 99 21.08 -3.35 13.72
N THR A 100 21.13 -2.28 12.91
CA THR A 100 21.30 -2.34 11.46
C THR A 100 22.55 -1.55 11.11
N LYS A 101 23.56 -2.20 10.54
CA LYS A 101 24.75 -1.52 9.99
C LYS A 101 24.69 -1.59 8.47
N ILE A 102 24.57 -0.44 7.82
CA ILE A 102 24.54 -0.32 6.37
C ILE A 102 25.89 0.19 5.89
N SER A 103 26.52 -0.55 5.00
CA SER A 103 27.81 -0.21 4.40
C SER A 103 27.69 -0.23 2.88
N PRO A 104 27.58 0.93 2.20
CA PRO A 104 27.77 1.03 0.76
C PRO A 104 29.27 0.87 0.43
N HIS A 105 29.63 0.15 -0.63
CA HIS A 105 31.00 -0.06 -1.13
C HIS A 105 31.14 0.59 -2.53
N ALA A 106 32.28 1.19 -2.96
CA ALA A 106 33.64 0.65 -2.91
C ALA A 106 34.79 1.51 -2.33
N ALA A 107 34.60 2.78 -1.96
CA ALA A 107 35.73 3.67 -1.64
C ALA A 107 35.59 4.59 -0.41
N THR A 108 34.43 4.66 0.25
CA THR A 108 34.21 5.61 1.36
C THR A 108 33.47 4.94 2.51
N GLY A 109 34.04 5.06 3.71
CA GLY A 109 33.67 4.32 4.92
C GLY A 109 32.45 4.87 5.67
N ASP A 110 31.40 5.27 4.96
CA ASP A 110 30.20 5.78 5.62
C ASP A 110 29.30 4.61 6.02
N ILE A 111 29.34 4.26 7.31
CA ILE A 111 28.46 3.25 7.90
C ILE A 111 27.28 3.98 8.53
N LEU A 112 26.07 3.79 7.99
CA LEU A 112 24.86 4.15 8.72
C LEU A 112 24.61 3.06 9.76
N ILE A 113 24.57 3.45 11.04
CA ILE A 113 24.23 2.55 12.13
C ILE A 113 22.90 3.01 12.70
N GLU A 114 21.88 2.16 12.59
CA GLU A 114 20.66 2.30 13.39
C GLU A 114 20.78 1.36 14.58
N GLU A 115 20.69 1.90 15.78
CA GLU A 115 20.67 1.17 17.04
C GLU A 115 19.25 1.13 17.58
N LYS A 116 18.79 -0.06 17.96
CA LYS A 116 17.50 -0.31 18.59
C LYS A 116 17.72 -0.84 20.01
N VAL A 117 17.03 -0.24 20.96
CA VAL A 117 17.03 -0.67 22.35
C VAL A 117 15.59 -0.89 22.79
N TYR A 118 15.36 -1.98 23.50
CA TYR A 118 14.06 -2.35 24.05
C TYR A 118 14.14 -2.28 25.57
N ASP A 119 13.14 -1.64 26.17
CA ASP A 119 12.92 -1.62 27.61
C ASP A 119 11.61 -2.34 27.90
N ASP A 120 11.73 -3.58 28.37
CA ASP A 120 10.57 -4.44 28.66
C ASP A 120 9.81 -3.98 29.92
N TYR A 121 10.45 -3.22 30.81
CA TYR A 121 9.81 -2.71 32.02
C TYR A 121 8.97 -1.46 31.71
N GLU A 122 9.53 -0.53 30.93
CA GLU A 122 8.82 0.65 30.45
C GLU A 122 7.93 0.36 29.23
N MET A 123 7.94 -0.89 28.74
CA MET A 123 7.24 -1.32 27.53
C MET A 123 7.47 -0.35 26.37
N SER A 124 8.75 -0.07 26.12
CA SER A 124 9.16 0.92 25.13
C SER A 124 10.33 0.42 24.30
N SER A 125 10.55 1.06 23.17
CA SER A 125 11.77 0.91 22.38
C SER A 125 12.21 2.26 21.86
N TYR A 126 13.49 2.41 21.53
CA TYR A 126 13.93 3.52 20.69
C TYR A 126 14.81 3.04 19.56
N ALA A 127 14.75 3.73 18.43
CA ALA A 127 15.62 3.56 17.27
C ALA A 127 16.40 4.85 17.04
N LYS A 128 17.73 4.76 17.05
CA LYS A 128 18.65 5.91 16.99
C LYS A 128 19.62 5.77 15.83
N VAL A 129 19.74 6.83 15.04
CA VAL A 129 20.87 7.01 14.13
C VAL A 129 21.81 8.05 14.74
N PRO A 130 23.01 7.66 15.18
CA PRO A 130 23.95 8.58 15.83
C PRO A 130 24.20 9.83 14.98
N GLY A 131 24.08 11.01 15.61
CA GLY A 131 24.28 12.29 14.92
C GLY A 131 23.12 12.77 14.05
N VAL A 132 21.96 12.10 14.06
CA VAL A 132 20.77 12.53 13.29
C VAL A 132 19.55 12.82 14.16
N ALA A 133 18.87 11.78 14.64
CA ALA A 133 17.65 11.85 15.44
C ALA A 133 17.37 10.46 16.00
N TYR A 134 16.45 10.36 16.95
CA TYR A 134 15.93 9.06 17.38
C TYR A 134 14.43 9.11 17.64
N LYS A 135 13.79 7.97 17.43
CA LYS A 135 12.36 7.77 17.67
C LYS A 135 12.17 6.81 18.82
N LYS A 136 11.38 7.18 19.81
CA LYS A 136 10.92 6.29 20.89
C LYS A 136 9.47 5.87 20.63
N GLN A 137 9.16 4.63 20.94
CA GLN A 137 7.82 4.04 20.85
C GLN A 137 7.46 3.42 22.19
N TYR A 138 6.20 3.54 22.59
CA TYR A 138 5.65 2.94 23.80
C TYR A 138 4.51 2.03 23.41
N TYR A 139 4.39 0.90 24.10
CA TYR A 139 3.49 -0.17 23.73
C TYR A 139 2.45 -0.46 24.82
N SER A 140 1.26 -0.90 24.40
CA SER A 140 0.26 -1.51 25.26
C SER A 140 0.70 -2.92 25.70
N LEU A 141 -0.02 -3.53 26.64
CA LEU A 141 0.22 -4.94 27.05
C LEU A 141 0.00 -5.94 25.91
N TRP A 142 -0.67 -5.52 24.84
CA TRP A 142 -0.94 -6.32 23.64
C TRP A 142 0.05 -6.01 22.51
N GLY A 143 0.99 -5.08 22.71
CA GLY A 143 2.01 -4.70 21.73
C GLY A 143 1.60 -3.57 20.79
N ASP A 144 0.42 -2.97 20.96
CA ASP A 144 -0.01 -1.82 20.14
C ASP A 144 0.80 -0.57 20.51
N ILE A 145 1.18 0.24 19.53
CA ILE A 145 1.89 1.51 19.79
C ILE A 145 0.91 2.52 20.39
N ILE A 146 1.10 2.91 21.64
CA ILE A 146 0.24 3.90 22.32
C ILE A 146 0.82 5.31 22.30
N LYS A 147 2.14 5.44 22.06
CA LYS A 147 2.82 6.72 21.92
C LYS A 147 4.07 6.60 21.05
N THR A 148 4.33 7.60 20.24
CA THR A 148 5.63 7.82 19.58
C THR A 148 6.19 9.19 19.95
N GLU A 149 7.51 9.29 20.06
CA GLU A 149 8.23 10.53 20.34
C GLU A 149 9.43 10.60 19.40
N ASP A 150 9.59 11.71 18.69
CA ASP A 150 10.75 12.01 17.85
C ASP A 150 11.64 13.03 18.56
N TYR A 151 12.92 12.72 18.66
CA TYR A 151 13.93 13.53 19.34
C TYR A 151 15.06 13.91 18.39
N ASP A 152 15.64 15.10 18.58
CA ASP A 152 16.89 15.49 17.95
C ASP A 152 18.11 14.84 18.62
N VAL A 153 19.31 15.14 18.10
CA VAL A 153 20.58 14.64 18.64
C VAL A 153 20.93 15.15 20.04
N THR A 154 20.25 16.19 20.52
CA THR A 154 20.45 16.83 21.82
C THR A 154 19.33 16.51 22.81
N ASP A 155 18.55 15.46 22.54
CA ASP A 155 17.43 15.00 23.37
C ASP A 155 16.27 16.01 23.50
N ASN A 156 16.15 16.95 22.56
CA ASN A 156 14.94 17.79 22.50
C ASN A 156 13.83 17.03 21.80
N LEU A 157 12.66 16.98 22.44
CA LEU A 157 11.44 16.46 21.82
C LEU A 157 11.01 17.38 20.67
N LEU A 158 10.97 16.84 19.46
CA LEU A 158 10.56 17.54 18.25
C LEU A 158 9.07 17.37 17.99
N HIS A 159 8.57 16.15 18.19
CA HIS A 159 7.21 15.74 17.86
C HIS A 159 6.81 14.55 18.71
N PHE A 160 5.52 14.40 18.98
CA PHE A 160 4.98 13.18 19.58
C PHE A 160 3.56 12.92 19.07
N GLU A 161 3.21 11.64 19.03
CA GLU A 161 1.87 11.18 18.69
C GLU A 161 1.39 10.22 19.77
N GLU A 162 0.12 10.29 20.14
CA GLU A 162 -0.52 9.35 21.07
C GLU A 162 -1.73 8.70 20.41
N TYR A 163 -1.95 7.43 20.76
CA TYR A 163 -3.01 6.61 20.20
C TYR A 163 -3.78 5.91 21.32
N LYS A 164 -5.10 5.82 21.16
CA LYS A 164 -5.93 4.92 21.97
C LYS A 164 -6.74 4.05 21.05
N TYR A 165 -6.91 2.80 21.45
CA TYR A 165 -7.57 1.78 20.68
C TYR A 165 -8.84 1.29 21.39
N ASP A 166 -9.79 0.79 20.61
CA ASP A 166 -10.85 -0.06 21.14
C ASP A 166 -10.38 -1.52 21.27
N GLY A 167 -11.29 -2.41 21.71
CA GLY A 167 -10.98 -3.83 21.89
C GLY A 167 -10.72 -4.62 20.61
N TYR A 168 -10.89 -4.01 19.43
CA TYR A 168 -10.58 -4.59 18.12
C TYR A 168 -9.28 -4.03 17.52
N ALA A 169 -8.46 -3.36 18.34
CA ALA A 169 -7.23 -2.68 17.91
C ALA A 169 -7.46 -1.58 16.86
N ARG A 170 -8.63 -0.92 16.88
CA ARG A 170 -8.94 0.23 16.01
C ARG A 170 -8.73 1.54 16.77
N ILE A 171 -8.09 2.53 16.13
CA ILE A 171 -7.78 3.81 16.76
C ILE A 171 -9.08 4.58 17.04
N ILE A 172 -9.41 4.83 18.30
CA ILE A 172 -10.55 5.68 18.70
C ILE A 172 -10.14 7.10 19.05
N HIS A 173 -8.85 7.32 19.30
CA HIS A 173 -8.28 8.63 19.61
C HIS A 173 -6.86 8.72 19.07
N PHE A 174 -6.56 9.85 18.43
CA PHE A 174 -5.23 10.22 17.97
C PHE A 174 -4.95 11.66 18.41
N SER A 175 -3.75 11.92 18.91
CA SER A 175 -3.27 13.28 19.14
C SER A 175 -1.85 13.47 18.67
N SER A 176 -1.55 14.66 18.15
CA SER A 176 -0.26 15.06 17.61
C SER A 176 -0.06 16.56 17.86
N GLY A 177 0.71 16.92 18.90
CA GLY A 177 0.72 18.29 19.41
C GLY A 177 -0.69 18.72 19.81
N ASP A 178 -1.16 19.86 19.29
CA ASP A 178 -2.51 20.36 19.55
C ASP A 178 -3.59 19.69 18.70
N LEU A 179 -3.24 18.93 17.66
CA LEU A 179 -4.22 18.23 16.81
C LEU A 179 -4.78 17.02 17.55
N ILE A 180 -6.10 16.90 17.60
CA ILE A 180 -6.84 15.78 18.18
C ILE A 180 -7.84 15.28 17.16
N LYS A 181 -7.83 13.96 16.93
CA LYS A 181 -8.86 13.25 16.16
C LYS A 181 -9.51 12.16 17.01
N LYS A 182 -10.81 11.96 16.83
CA LYS A 182 -11.55 10.85 17.44
C LYS A 182 -12.33 10.11 16.37
N TYR A 183 -12.36 8.79 16.48
CA TYR A 183 -12.95 7.92 15.48
C TYR A 183 -14.03 7.05 16.10
N THR A 184 -15.04 6.72 15.31
CA THR A 184 -16.03 5.68 15.63
C THR A 184 -16.17 4.76 14.43
N TYR A 185 -16.63 3.54 14.69
CA TYR A 185 -16.71 2.47 13.70
C TYR A 185 -18.03 1.72 13.83
N ASP A 186 -18.48 1.11 12.75
CA ASP A 186 -19.56 0.13 12.78
C ASP A 186 -19.05 -1.30 13.04
N GLU A 187 -19.95 -2.27 12.99
CA GLU A 187 -19.67 -3.70 13.20
C GLU A 187 -18.81 -4.35 12.10
N PHE A 188 -18.53 -3.64 11.00
CA PHE A 188 -17.72 -4.12 9.87
C PHE A 188 -16.38 -3.39 9.76
N ASP A 189 -15.92 -2.74 10.84
CA ASP A 189 -14.68 -1.97 10.94
C ASP A 189 -14.61 -0.73 10.04
N ARG A 190 -15.76 -0.25 9.54
CA ARG A 190 -15.83 0.95 8.69
C ARG A 190 -15.97 2.19 9.56
N VAL A 191 -15.26 3.26 9.21
CA VAL A 191 -15.28 4.52 9.96
C VAL A 191 -16.63 5.22 9.82
N THR A 192 -17.38 5.36 10.90
CA THR A 192 -18.70 6.02 10.90
C THR A 192 -18.62 7.51 11.26
N SER A 193 -17.59 7.93 11.98
CA SER A 193 -17.37 9.34 12.29
C SER A 193 -15.91 9.65 12.58
N VAL A 194 -15.49 10.84 12.16
CA VAL A 194 -14.22 11.47 12.51
C VAL A 194 -14.50 12.86 13.07
N TYR A 195 -14.17 13.07 14.33
CA TYR A 195 -14.06 14.41 14.92
C TYR A 195 -12.63 14.92 14.77
N THR A 196 -12.47 16.20 14.49
CA THR A 196 -11.20 16.92 14.57
C THR A 196 -11.39 18.21 15.37
N ASN A 197 -10.49 18.49 16.31
CA ASN A 197 -10.52 19.77 17.04
C ASN A 197 -10.06 20.94 16.15
N GLU A 198 -9.29 20.67 15.11
CA GLU A 198 -9.00 21.65 14.06
C GLU A 198 -10.30 21.98 13.32
N GLY A 199 -10.79 23.20 13.50
CA GLY A 199 -12.08 23.64 12.98
C GLY A 199 -13.29 23.15 13.79
N ASP A 200 -13.07 22.46 14.91
CA ASP A 200 -14.10 21.88 15.79
C ASP A 200 -15.24 21.21 15.01
N SER A 201 -14.88 20.29 14.11
CA SER A 201 -15.79 19.74 13.11
C SER A 201 -15.88 18.22 13.20
N THR A 202 -17.07 17.70 12.93
CA THR A 202 -17.35 16.26 12.87
C THR A 202 -17.81 15.88 11.47
N THR A 203 -17.06 14.96 10.85
CA THR A 203 -17.51 14.28 9.64
C THR A 203 -18.15 12.94 10.01
N THR A 204 -19.31 12.62 9.43
CA THR A 204 -19.94 11.31 9.60
C THR A 204 -20.20 10.64 8.26
N TYR A 205 -20.21 9.32 8.27
CA TYR A 205 -20.37 8.48 7.08
C TYR A 205 -21.51 7.50 7.29
N GLU A 206 -22.39 7.39 6.30
CA GLU A 206 -23.39 6.32 6.22
C GLU A 206 -23.02 5.37 5.08
N TYR A 207 -23.15 4.06 5.31
CA TYR A 207 -22.82 3.01 4.36
C TYR A 207 -24.07 2.22 3.95
N ALA A 208 -24.02 1.62 2.77
CA ALA A 208 -25.10 0.81 2.24
C ALA A 208 -25.38 -0.41 3.14
N SER A 209 -26.60 -0.47 3.67
CA SER A 209 -27.01 -1.49 4.66
C SER A 209 -27.05 -2.93 4.15
N PHE A 210 -27.06 -3.14 2.84
CA PHE A 210 -27.16 -4.47 2.23
C PHE A 210 -25.80 -5.17 2.08
N THR A 211 -24.69 -4.54 2.50
CA THR A 211 -23.35 -5.06 2.29
C THR A 211 -22.39 -4.70 3.43
N THR A 212 -21.38 -5.56 3.63
CA THR A 212 -20.26 -5.32 4.54
C THR A 212 -19.13 -4.53 3.86
N HIS A 213 -19.21 -4.32 2.55
CA HIS A 213 -18.22 -3.56 1.78
C HIS A 213 -18.31 -2.05 2.08
N ASP A 214 -17.26 -1.31 1.72
CA ASP A 214 -17.15 0.15 1.88
C ASP A 214 -17.96 0.95 0.83
N LEU A 215 -19.26 0.65 0.72
CA LEU A 215 -20.18 1.38 -0.14
C LEU A 215 -20.77 2.58 0.62
N MET A 216 -20.03 3.68 0.66
CA MET A 216 -20.43 4.91 1.34
C MET A 216 -21.58 5.61 0.60
N GLU A 217 -22.76 5.70 1.25
CA GLU A 217 -23.97 6.32 0.73
C GLU A 217 -24.07 7.80 1.04
N LYS A 218 -23.59 8.27 2.20
CA LYS A 218 -23.64 9.69 2.55
C LYS A 218 -22.43 10.13 3.36
N ILE A 219 -22.06 11.39 3.15
CA ILE A 219 -21.08 12.11 3.95
C ILE A 219 -21.78 13.33 4.53
N PHE A 220 -21.64 13.53 5.83
CA PHE A 220 -22.06 14.74 6.51
C PHE A 220 -20.87 15.46 7.12
N VAL A 221 -20.89 16.79 7.09
CA VAL A 221 -20.00 17.66 7.86
C VAL A 221 -20.88 18.51 8.77
N ASP A 222 -20.69 18.37 10.07
CA ASP A 222 -21.47 19.07 11.10
C ASP A 222 -22.99 18.92 10.90
N GLY A 223 -23.40 17.68 10.60
CA GLY A 223 -24.80 17.29 10.36
C GLY A 223 -25.37 17.70 9.00
N LYS A 224 -24.61 18.40 8.16
CA LYS A 224 -25.03 18.78 6.81
C LYS A 224 -24.48 17.80 5.79
N ILE A 225 -25.36 17.27 4.94
CA ILE A 225 -24.94 16.39 3.85
C ILE A 225 -24.06 17.17 2.87
N VAL A 226 -22.88 16.63 2.55
CA VAL A 226 -21.93 17.22 1.58
C VAL A 226 -21.73 16.34 0.34
N GLY A 227 -22.21 15.09 0.39
CA GLY A 227 -22.21 14.18 -0.73
C GLY A 227 -23.08 12.97 -0.45
N SER A 228 -23.65 12.40 -1.50
CA SER A 228 -24.41 11.15 -1.44
C SER A 228 -24.24 10.29 -2.67
N ARG A 229 -24.40 8.99 -2.49
CA ARG A 229 -24.39 7.95 -3.53
C ARG A 229 -25.48 6.93 -3.27
N LYS A 230 -25.88 6.24 -4.33
CA LYS A 230 -26.70 5.03 -4.26
C LYS A 230 -26.03 3.94 -5.08
N PHE A 231 -26.21 2.70 -4.64
CA PHE A 231 -25.62 1.54 -5.27
C PHE A 231 -26.69 0.52 -5.65
N ASP A 232 -26.40 -0.28 -6.66
CA ASP A 232 -27.15 -1.52 -6.89
C ASP A 232 -26.55 -2.70 -6.11
N SER A 233 -27.17 -3.87 -6.22
CA SER A 233 -26.73 -5.09 -5.51
C SER A 233 -25.38 -5.65 -5.98
N LEU A 234 -24.83 -5.16 -7.09
CA LEU A 234 -23.48 -5.49 -7.56
C LEU A 234 -22.44 -4.47 -7.06
N GLY A 235 -22.86 -3.48 -6.28
CA GLY A 235 -21.99 -2.43 -5.74
C GLY A 235 -21.66 -1.33 -6.75
N ARG A 236 -22.38 -1.24 -7.87
CA ARG A 236 -22.16 -0.19 -8.87
C ARG A 236 -22.93 1.07 -8.48
N ILE A 237 -22.31 2.23 -8.62
CA ILE A 237 -22.96 3.52 -8.34
C ILE A 237 -24.06 3.74 -9.36
N ILE A 238 -25.32 3.86 -8.93
CA ILE A 238 -26.47 4.19 -9.80
C ILE A 238 -26.87 5.66 -9.73
N SER A 239 -26.45 6.35 -8.67
CA SER A 239 -26.65 7.80 -8.49
C SER A 239 -25.55 8.37 -7.59
N GLU A 240 -25.12 9.60 -7.89
CA GLU A 240 -24.31 10.42 -7.00
C GLU A 240 -24.78 11.88 -7.05
N SER A 241 -24.70 12.56 -5.91
CA SER A 241 -25.12 13.96 -5.75
C SER A 241 -24.24 14.68 -4.75
N ILE A 242 -23.87 15.91 -5.08
CA ILE A 242 -23.24 16.89 -4.20
C ILE A 242 -24.24 18.06 -4.08
N PRO A 243 -24.49 18.60 -2.87
CA PRO A 243 -25.35 19.76 -2.72
C PRO A 243 -24.94 20.89 -3.68
N SER A 244 -25.93 21.52 -4.32
CA SER A 244 -25.74 22.59 -5.32
C SER A 244 -25.27 22.14 -6.72
N PHE A 245 -25.09 20.84 -6.96
CA PHE A 245 -24.82 20.29 -8.29
C PHE A 245 -25.95 19.38 -8.77
N ALA A 246 -26.11 19.28 -10.08
CA ALA A 246 -27.07 18.35 -10.66
C ALA A 246 -26.68 16.90 -10.30
N GLU A 247 -27.67 16.09 -9.93
CA GLU A 247 -27.48 14.66 -9.71
C GLU A 247 -26.91 14.01 -10.99
N LYS A 248 -26.01 13.05 -10.79
CA LYS A 248 -25.48 12.21 -11.85
C LYS A 248 -25.98 10.78 -11.65
N THR A 249 -26.63 10.21 -12.66
CA THR A 249 -27.17 8.84 -12.59
C THR A 249 -26.51 7.94 -13.61
N TYR A 250 -26.42 6.65 -13.30
CA TYR A 250 -25.77 5.64 -14.12
C TYR A 250 -26.74 4.48 -14.36
N ILE A 251 -26.84 4.05 -15.61
CA ILE A 251 -27.64 2.90 -16.03
C ILE A 251 -26.67 1.84 -16.57
N TYR A 252 -26.91 0.59 -16.22
CA TYR A 252 -26.06 -0.55 -16.58
C TYR A 252 -26.89 -1.64 -17.26
N GLU A 253 -26.26 -2.35 -18.19
CA GLU A 253 -26.86 -3.53 -18.84
C GLU A 253 -26.26 -4.83 -18.26
N GLY A 254 -27.12 -5.71 -17.75
CA GLY A 254 -26.72 -6.99 -17.18
C GLY A 254 -25.64 -6.86 -16.09
N ALA A 255 -24.61 -7.71 -16.18
CA ALA A 255 -23.49 -7.75 -15.24
C ALA A 255 -22.32 -6.82 -15.62
N SER A 256 -22.48 -5.92 -16.60
CA SER A 256 -21.42 -4.99 -17.02
C SER A 256 -20.98 -4.08 -15.86
N HIS A 257 -19.67 -3.89 -15.68
CA HIS A 257 -19.13 -2.89 -14.75
C HIS A 257 -19.14 -1.47 -15.32
N LEU A 258 -19.31 -1.34 -16.64
CA LEU A 258 -19.42 -0.06 -17.33
C LEU A 258 -20.89 0.34 -17.53
N PRO A 259 -21.25 1.62 -17.31
CA PRO A 259 -22.59 2.10 -17.57
C PRO A 259 -22.89 2.09 -19.08
N SER A 260 -24.12 1.76 -19.45
CA SER A 260 -24.68 1.98 -20.79
C SER A 260 -25.17 3.42 -20.96
N THR A 261 -25.48 4.12 -19.87
CA THR A 261 -25.89 5.53 -19.91
C THR A 261 -25.44 6.27 -18.67
N VAL A 262 -25.02 7.52 -18.85
CA VAL A 262 -24.71 8.47 -17.79
C VAL A 262 -25.53 9.73 -18.03
N ASN A 263 -26.33 10.14 -17.04
CA ASN A 263 -27.09 11.39 -17.07
C ASN A 263 -26.48 12.37 -16.08
N HIS A 264 -26.30 13.63 -16.48
CA HIS A 264 -25.89 14.71 -15.60
C HIS A 264 -26.53 16.04 -16.05
N GLY A 265 -27.64 16.41 -15.41
CA GLY A 265 -28.46 17.53 -15.87
C GLY A 265 -28.97 17.32 -17.30
N SER A 266 -28.74 18.28 -18.20
CA SER A 266 -29.09 18.16 -19.63
C SER A 266 -28.10 17.33 -20.45
N ASN A 267 -26.99 16.87 -19.86
CA ASN A 267 -25.97 16.09 -20.55
C ASN A 267 -26.21 14.60 -20.34
N ASN A 268 -26.79 13.94 -21.34
CA ASN A 268 -26.87 12.48 -21.42
C ASN A 268 -25.75 11.94 -22.33
N ILE A 269 -25.05 10.90 -21.88
CA ILE A 269 -24.08 10.17 -22.67
C ILE A 269 -24.46 8.68 -22.66
N SER A 270 -24.56 8.08 -23.84
CA SER A 270 -24.85 6.65 -24.02
C SER A 270 -23.63 5.90 -24.56
N TYR A 271 -23.43 4.67 -24.10
CA TYR A 271 -22.28 3.83 -24.42
C TYR A 271 -22.71 2.48 -25.00
N ILE A 272 -21.96 2.01 -25.99
CA ILE A 272 -21.92 0.59 -26.37
C ILE A 272 -20.57 0.08 -25.89
N ASN A 273 -20.57 -0.87 -24.94
CA ASN A 273 -19.35 -1.36 -24.30
C ASN A 273 -18.87 -2.68 -24.90
N ASN A 274 -17.55 -2.87 -24.91
CA ASN A 274 -16.92 -4.18 -25.06
C ASN A 274 -16.63 -4.72 -23.66
N ASN A 275 -17.50 -5.63 -23.20
CA ASN A 275 -17.41 -6.21 -21.86
C ASN A 275 -16.21 -7.15 -21.68
N HIS A 276 -15.53 -7.57 -22.76
CA HIS A 276 -14.29 -8.34 -22.65
C HIS A 276 -13.06 -7.46 -22.40
N LEU A 277 -13.12 -6.20 -22.81
CA LEU A 277 -12.01 -5.25 -22.67
C LEU A 277 -12.24 -4.22 -21.57
N ASP A 278 -13.44 -4.19 -20.97
CA ASP A 278 -13.92 -3.11 -20.10
C ASP A 278 -13.65 -1.73 -20.71
N LYS A 279 -14.03 -1.57 -21.99
CA LYS A 279 -13.87 -0.33 -22.75
C LYS A 279 -15.08 -0.02 -23.63
N PRO A 280 -15.40 1.27 -23.86
CA PRO A 280 -16.47 1.65 -24.79
C PRO A 280 -16.06 1.45 -26.25
N LEU A 281 -16.92 0.82 -27.06
CA LEU A 281 -16.81 0.76 -28.53
C LEU A 281 -17.41 2.00 -29.20
N LYS A 282 -18.46 2.56 -28.60
CA LYS A 282 -19.18 3.71 -29.13
C LYS A 282 -19.66 4.60 -27.99
N VAL A 283 -19.51 5.91 -28.17
CA VAL A 283 -20.02 6.95 -27.27
C VAL A 283 -20.93 7.86 -28.07
N THR A 284 -22.16 8.08 -27.59
CA THR A 284 -23.12 9.04 -28.16
C THR A 284 -23.36 10.14 -27.14
N TYR A 285 -23.06 11.39 -27.51
CA TYR A 285 -23.21 12.56 -26.66
C TYR A 285 -24.63 13.17 -26.79
N ALA A 286 -24.98 14.03 -25.83
CA ALA A 286 -26.29 14.69 -25.78
C ALA A 286 -26.61 15.52 -27.03
N ASP A 287 -25.59 16.07 -27.71
CA ASP A 287 -25.72 16.83 -28.95
C ASP A 287 -25.85 15.94 -30.20
N GLY A 288 -25.94 14.62 -30.03
CA GLY A 288 -26.02 13.64 -31.10
C GLY A 288 -24.68 13.28 -31.74
N LYS A 289 -23.56 13.88 -31.31
CA LYS A 289 -22.24 13.48 -31.79
C LYS A 289 -21.94 12.05 -31.38
N ILE A 290 -21.29 11.32 -32.27
CA ILE A 290 -20.92 9.92 -32.09
C ILE A 290 -19.41 9.80 -32.22
N CYS A 291 -18.79 9.10 -31.27
CA CYS A 291 -17.40 8.68 -31.33
C CYS A 291 -17.34 7.14 -31.32
N SER A 292 -16.68 6.56 -32.31
CA SER A 292 -16.42 5.12 -32.37
C SER A 292 -14.94 4.86 -32.07
N LEU A 293 -14.68 3.85 -31.25
CA LEU A 293 -13.34 3.50 -30.77
C LEU A 293 -12.97 2.12 -31.33
N ILE A 294 -11.75 2.03 -31.86
CA ILE A 294 -11.17 0.80 -32.39
C ILE A 294 -9.93 0.50 -31.55
N TYR A 295 -9.89 -0.70 -30.97
CA TYR A 295 -8.81 -1.19 -30.11
C TYR A 295 -7.96 -2.22 -30.85
#